data_AF-A0A674GHS7-F1
#
_entry.id   AF-A0A674GHS7-F1
#
_cell.length_a   1.000
_cell.length_b   1.000
_cell.length_c   1.000
_cell.angle_alpha   90.00
_cell.angle_beta   90.00
_cell.angle_gamma   90.00
#
_symmetry.space_group_name_H-M   'P 1'
#
loop_
_entity.id
_entity.type
_entity.pdbx_description
1 polymer ?
#
loop_
_entity_poly.entity_id
_entity_poly.type
_entity_poly.pdbx_seq_one_letter_code
_entity_poly.pdbx_strand_id
1 'polypeptide(L)'
;GRCPHSLGEEFYREALEHCRSYNARLCAERSLRLPFLDAQTGVAQSNSYIWMERAHRRPGLSPGQIYSYPARCWRKKRRLNILEAPRLRPCE
;
A
#
# COMPACT_ATOMS: atom_id res chain seq x y z
N GLY A 1 -27.13 0.73 37.10
CA GLY A 1 -26.07 1.60 37.63
C GLY A 1 -24.88 1.52 36.70
N ARG A 2 -24.35 2.66 36.25
CA ARG A 2 -23.09 2.68 35.48
C ARG A 2 -21.95 2.40 36.44
N CYS A 3 -21.19 1.32 36.23
CA CYS A 3 -19.93 1.12 36.90
C CYS A 3 -19.01 2.32 36.57
N PRO A 4 -18.36 2.97 37.55
CA PRO A 4 -17.37 4.00 37.24
C PRO A 4 -16.29 3.31 36.42
N HIS A 5 -15.97 3.83 35.24
CA HIS A 5 -14.80 3.35 34.50
C HIS A 5 -13.61 3.40 35.46
N SER A 6 -12.96 2.26 35.64
CA SER A 6 -11.78 2.21 36.48
C SER A 6 -10.73 3.14 35.87
N LEU A 7 -10.00 3.91 36.68
CA LEU A 7 -9.02 4.90 36.18
C LEU A 7 -8.01 4.29 35.16
N GLY A 8 -7.76 2.98 35.25
CA GLY A 8 -6.94 2.24 34.29
C GLY A 8 -7.57 2.05 32.90
N GLU A 9 -8.89 1.94 32.80
CA GLU A 9 -9.60 1.84 31.52
C GLU A 9 -9.54 3.16 30.74
N GLU A 10 -9.67 4.29 31.43
CA GLU A 10 -9.55 5.62 30.81
C GLU A 10 -8.13 5.87 30.30
N PHE A 11 -7.12 5.55 31.11
CA PHE A 11 -5.71 5.64 30.70
C PHE A 11 -5.39 4.72 29.52
N TYR A 12 -5.85 3.47 29.54
CA TYR A 12 -5.61 2.53 28.44
C TYR A 12 -6.31 2.98 27.15
N ARG A 13 -7.54 3.50 27.25
CA ARG A 13 -8.27 4.06 26.12
C ARG A 13 -7.53 5.25 25.51
N GLU A 14 -7.05 6.17 26.34
CA GLU A 14 -6.24 7.31 25.89
C GLU A 14 -4.94 6.85 25.20
N ALA A 15 -4.25 5.85 25.76
CA ALA A 15 -3.07 5.27 25.14
C ALA A 15 -3.37 4.68 23.75
N LEU A 16 -4.49 3.97 23.59
CA LEU A 16 -4.94 3.45 22.29
C LEU A 16 -5.24 4.58 21.29
N GLU A 17 -5.88 5.67 21.74
CA GLU A 17 -6.17 6.85 20.91
C GLU A 17 -4.88 7.55 20.46
N HIS A 18 -3.88 7.66 21.34
CA HIS A 18 -2.54 8.14 21.00
C HIS A 18 -1.84 7.24 19.97
N CYS A 19 -1.86 5.92 20.17
CA CYS A 19 -1.31 4.96 19.21
C CYS A 19 -1.99 5.08 17.84
N ARG A 20 -3.32 5.20 17.81
CA ARG A 20 -4.08 5.40 16.57
C ARG A 20 -3.69 6.69 15.86
N SER A 21 -3.62 7.80 16.59
CA SER A 21 -3.27 9.12 16.06
C SER A 21 -1.85 9.13 15.49
N TYR A 22 -0.91 8.51 16.21
CA TYR A 22 0.46 8.34 15.74
C TYR A 22 0.53 7.51 14.45
N ASN A 23 -0.15 6.35 14.41
CA ASN A 23 -0.18 5.50 13.23
C ASN A 23 -0.80 6.23 12.01
N ALA A 24 -1.84 7.04 12.22
CA ALA A 24 -2.45 7.84 11.16
C ALA A 24 -1.45 8.87 10.59
N ARG A 25 -0.74 9.58 11.47
CA ARG A 25 0.31 10.53 11.06
C ARG A 25 1.44 9.82 10.29
N LEU A 26 1.89 8.67 10.77
CA LEU A 26 2.93 7.87 10.12
C LEU A 26 2.52 7.45 8.70
N CYS A 27 1.28 6.99 8.52
CA CYS A 27 0.74 6.64 7.20
C CYS A 27 0.65 7.84 6.25
N ALA A 28 0.24 9.01 6.77
CA ALA A 28 0.18 10.24 5.98
C ALA A 28 1.57 10.67 5.51
N GLU A 29 2.55 10.75 6.43
CA GLU A 29 3.93 11.09 6.10
C GLU A 29 4.56 10.11 5.11
N ARG A 30 4.33 8.80 5.30
CA ARG A 30 4.79 7.78 4.35
C ARG A 30 4.23 8.02 2.95
N SER A 31 2.94 8.36 2.85
CA SER A 31 2.27 8.57 1.56
C SER A 31 2.79 9.82 0.86
N LEU A 32 3.10 10.87 1.62
CA LEU A 32 3.68 12.12 1.10
C LEU A 32 5.10 11.95 0.55
N ARG A 33 5.87 10.97 1.06
CA ARG A 33 7.26 10.71 0.63
C ARG A 33 7.37 9.74 -0.56
N LEU A 34 6.27 9.14 -1.02
CA LEU A 34 6.27 8.24 -2.17
C LEU A 34 6.01 9.00 -3.48
N PRO A 35 6.64 8.60 -4.60
CA PRO A 35 7.63 7.51 -4.72
C PRO A 35 9.02 7.90 -4.18
N PHE A 36 9.76 6.93 -3.67
CA PHE A 36 11.16 7.10 -3.24
C PHE A 36 12.09 7.03 -4.44
N LEU A 37 12.96 8.02 -4.63
CA LEU A 37 13.94 8.02 -5.72
C LEU A 37 15.25 7.39 -5.24
N ASP A 38 15.55 6.19 -5.72
CA ASP A 38 16.80 5.49 -5.42
C ASP A 38 17.94 5.99 -6.33
N ALA A 39 18.95 6.62 -5.73
CA ALA A 39 20.07 7.21 -6.45
C ALA A 39 20.99 6.19 -7.15
N GLN A 40 21.09 4.96 -6.63
CA GLN A 40 21.99 3.96 -7.21
C GLN A 40 21.37 3.31 -8.46
N THR A 41 20.06 3.05 -8.44
CA THR A 41 19.37 2.36 -9.55
C THR A 41 18.60 3.30 -10.48
N GLY A 42 18.35 4.54 -10.06
CA GLY A 42 17.51 5.50 -10.78
C GLY A 42 16.01 5.15 -10.75
N VAL A 43 15.60 4.17 -9.94
CA VAL A 43 14.20 3.72 -9.88
C VAL A 43 13.41 4.58 -8.90
N ALA A 44 12.26 5.10 -9.36
CA ALA A 44 11.23 5.68 -8.49
C ALA A 44 10.42 4.56 -7.83
N GLN A 45 10.88 4.10 -6.68
CA GLN A 45 10.33 2.98 -5.94
C GLN A 45 9.00 3.33 -5.27
N SER A 46 8.08 2.38 -5.30
CA SER A 46 6.78 2.39 -4.61
C SER A 46 6.59 1.06 -3.89
N ASN A 47 5.42 0.86 -3.25
CA ASN A 47 5.09 -0.42 -2.62
C ASN A 47 5.24 -1.58 -3.63
N SER A 48 6.04 -2.58 -3.27
CA SER A 48 6.29 -3.79 -4.08
C SER A 48 5.72 -5.02 -3.38
N TYR A 49 5.52 -6.10 -4.14
CA TYR A 49 4.94 -7.38 -3.68
C TYR A 49 5.94 -8.53 -3.84
N ILE A 50 7.23 -8.21 -3.85
CA ILE A 50 8.31 -9.19 -4.06
C ILE A 50 8.56 -10.04 -2.80
N TRP A 51 8.24 -9.48 -1.62
CA TRP A 51 8.37 -10.15 -0.35
C TRP A 51 7.14 -11.00 -0.09
N MET A 52 7.33 -12.33 -0.09
CA MET A 52 6.25 -13.30 0.11
C MET A 52 6.60 -14.24 1.25
N GLU A 53 5.67 -14.41 2.18
CA GLU A 53 5.83 -15.34 3.30
C GLU A 53 5.85 -16.81 2.87
N ARG A 54 6.44 -17.66 3.70
CA ARG A 54 6.46 -19.12 3.50
C ARG A 54 5.05 -19.70 3.40
N ALA A 55 4.08 -19.16 4.13
CA ALA A 55 2.68 -19.59 4.08
C ALA A 55 2.02 -19.34 2.71
N HIS A 56 2.54 -18.40 1.91
CA HIS A 56 2.05 -18.15 0.55
C HIS A 56 2.63 -19.13 -0.49
N ARG A 57 3.64 -19.92 -0.11
CA ARG A 57 4.27 -20.88 -1.01
C ARG A 57 3.29 -22.02 -1.32
N ARG A 58 3.10 -22.29 -2.60
CA ARG A 58 2.24 -23.36 -3.14
C ARG A 58 3.08 -24.34 -3.96
N PRO A 59 2.58 -25.56 -4.24
CA PRO A 59 3.23 -26.44 -5.20
C PRO A 59 3.35 -25.77 -6.58
N GLY A 60 4.34 -26.18 -7.38
CA GLY A 60 4.48 -25.70 -8.75
C GLY A 60 3.26 -26.02 -9.62
N LEU A 61 2.98 -25.16 -10.61
CA LEU A 61 1.83 -25.30 -11.52
C LEU A 61 2.20 -25.92 -12.87
N SER A 62 3.48 -25.83 -13.25
CA SER A 62 4.01 -26.32 -14.52
C SER A 62 5.11 -27.38 -14.30
N PRO A 63 5.36 -28.28 -15.28
CA PRO A 63 6.46 -29.24 -15.19
C PRO A 63 7.80 -28.56 -14.89
N GLY A 64 8.56 -29.10 -13.95
CA GLY A 64 9.84 -28.54 -13.49
C GLY A 64 9.73 -27.39 -12.48
N GLN A 65 8.52 -26.89 -12.19
CA GLN A 65 8.33 -25.85 -11.19
C GLN A 65 8.27 -26.46 -9.78
N ILE A 66 9.14 -26.03 -8.88
CA ILE A 66 9.17 -26.53 -7.48
C ILE A 66 8.08 -25.83 -6.66
N TYR A 67 7.93 -24.52 -6.82
CA TYR A 67 6.97 -23.72 -6.06
C TYR A 67 6.28 -22.68 -6.94
N SER A 68 5.04 -22.35 -6.57
CA SER A 68 4.31 -21.19 -7.08
C SER A 68 3.94 -20.25 -5.93
N TYR A 69 3.67 -19.00 -6.25
CA TYR A 69 3.19 -17.99 -5.31
C TYR A 69 2.01 -17.23 -5.92
N PRO A 70 1.14 -16.60 -5.11
CA PRO A 70 -0.01 -15.85 -5.61
C PRO A 70 0.40 -14.74 -6.59
N ALA A 71 -0.07 -14.84 -7.82
CA ALA A 71 0.13 -13.79 -8.82
C ALA A 71 -0.93 -12.71 -8.66
N ARG A 72 -0.52 -11.44 -8.85
CA ARG A 72 -1.43 -10.30 -8.79
C ARG A 72 -2.00 -10.01 -10.16
N CYS A 73 -3.33 -9.99 -10.27
CA CYS A 73 -3.99 -9.58 -11.50
C CYS A 73 -3.69 -8.11 -11.81
N TRP A 74 -3.31 -7.82 -13.05
CA TRP A 74 -3.05 -6.47 -13.53
C TRP A 74 -3.71 -6.27 -14.88
N ARG A 75 -4.03 -5.01 -15.20
CA ARG A 75 -4.63 -4.64 -16.48
C ARG A 75 -3.96 -3.38 -17.01
N LYS A 76 -3.38 -3.46 -18.20
CA LYS A 76 -2.85 -2.29 -18.90
C LYS A 76 -4.00 -1.36 -19.29
N LYS A 77 -3.92 -0.08 -18.92
CA LYS A 77 -4.89 0.92 -19.38
C LYS A 77 -4.72 1.14 -20.89
N ARG A 78 -5.82 1.07 -21.65
CA ARG A 78 -5.81 1.41 -23.08
C ARG A 78 -5.51 2.90 -23.22
N ARG A 79 -4.59 3.28 -24.11
CA ARG A 79 -4.33 4.69 -24.41
C ARG A 79 -5.56 5.23 -25.17
N LEU A 80 -6.16 6.32 -24.67
CA LEU A 80 -7.12 7.09 -25.45
C LEU A 80 -6.32 7.91 -26.48
N ASN A 81 -6.84 8.04 -27.70
CA ASN A 81 -6.28 8.95 -28.68
C ASN A 81 -6.33 10.36 -28.10
N ILE A 82 -5.19 11.06 -28.06
CA ILE A 82 -5.06 12.39 -27.44
C ILE A 82 -6.05 13.39 -28.06
N LEU A 83 -6.38 13.20 -29.34
CA LEU A 83 -7.34 14.01 -30.10
C LEU A 83 -8.80 13.87 -29.62
N GLU A 84 -9.12 12.79 -28.91
CA GLU A 84 -10.46 12.48 -28.41
C GLU A 84 -10.66 12.91 -26.94
N ALA A 85 -9.62 13.48 -26.31
CA ALA A 85 -9.67 13.98 -24.94
C ALA A 85 -10.11 15.45 -24.93
N PRO A 86 -11.32 15.80 -24.47
CA PRO A 86 -11.83 17.19 -24.48
C PRO A 86 -10.99 18.17 -23.65
N ARG A 87 -10.11 17.66 -22.79
CA ARG A 87 -9.32 18.43 -21.81
C ARG A 87 -7.89 18.74 -22.25
N LEU A 88 -7.46 18.29 -23.43
CA LEU A 88 -6.12 18.50 -23.98
C LEU A 88 -6.16 19.25 -25.33
N ARG A 89 -7.17 20.10 -25.53
CA ARG A 89 -7.11 21.10 -26.59
C ARG A 89 -6.06 22.12 -26.16
N PRO A 90 -5.00 22.39 -26.96
CA PRO A 90 -4.21 23.58 -26.75
C PRO A 90 -5.16 24.77 -26.76
N CYS A 91 -5.05 25.68 -25.79
CA CYS A 91 -5.65 26.99 -25.92
C CYS A 91 -5.01 27.65 -27.14
N GLU A 92 -5.81 28.04 -28.14
CA GLU A 92 -5.38 28.99 -29.16
C GLU A 92 -5.12 30.36 -28.53
#